data_AF-A0A5D2JM40-F1
#
_entry.id   AF-A0A5D2JM40-F1
#
_cell.length_a   1.000
_cell.length_b   1.000
_cell.length_c   1.000
_cell.angle_alpha   90.00
_cell.angle_beta   90.00
_cell.angle_gamma   90.00
#
_symmetry.space_group_name_H-M   'P 1'
#
loop_
_entity.id
_entity.type
_entity.pdbx_description
1 polymer ?
#
loop_
_entity_poly.entity_id
_entity_poly.type
_entity_poly.pdbx_seq_one_letter_code
_entity_poly.pdbx_strand_id
1 'polypeptide(L)'
;MVLEDNVIEDSASVEDDFDGDDYDYDDGGDYYDDDYGDAGDDDDDYGLVEDDDVDDPGAMVSRRPKLGYTVLQEADIKQRQEDDISKVSTVLSLSQVEATILLRHYNWNVNEVHDEWFSDEERVRKSVGLFERPVVDVSDASKFTCGICFDLLPCDNFASASCGHPFCRECWQGYICTSINDGPGCLLLRCPEPSCKAAVGPDMIDKLAPCEEKEKYSQFLLRSYIEDNREAKWCPAPGCENAVNFAVGGGDFDITCLCSYRFCWNCTVEAHRPVDCETVTKWMLKNSVDGENVNWILHNSKTCPKCKRPIEKNQGCMHMTCTPPCSYEFCWLCLRAWSSHGVATGGFYSCNVYEAEMQKGNVDAEMRREMAKNSFEKYTHYYERWASNQSSREKALEDLNRMESENMEKLCNVQCTTMSQLKCITEAWLQIVECRRVLKWTYAYGYYLPEHEKTKTQFFEYLQGEAEAGLERLHRCAEKELDKYVTADGPLSDFDDFRTKLTGLTSVTKTYFENLVRALENGLEDVNSTACNKIVSPRSPASPRSPTGRNGKGRGSRGKESPRAGGSPKSVDDTSK
;
A
#
# COMPACT_ATOMS: atom_id res chain seq x y z
N MET A 1 -68.76 -20.32 13.17
CA MET A 1 -68.13 -19.59 14.28
C MET A 1 -67.57 -18.32 13.65
N VAL A 2 -68.34 -17.24 13.42
CA VAL A 2 -69.01 -16.32 14.38
C VAL A 2 -68.02 -15.98 15.50
N LEU A 3 -67.45 -14.77 15.58
CA LEU A 3 -68.06 -13.44 15.86
C LEU A 3 -67.25 -12.34 15.10
N GLU A 4 -67.82 -11.36 14.38
CA GLU A 4 -68.50 -10.11 14.85
C GLU A 4 -67.63 -9.30 15.85
N ASP A 5 -67.50 -7.98 15.85
CA ASP A 5 -67.81 -6.82 14.99
C ASP A 5 -67.15 -5.63 15.73
N ASN A 6 -66.68 -4.59 15.03
CA ASN A 6 -67.08 -3.20 15.32
C ASN A 6 -66.29 -2.17 14.49
N VAL A 7 -67.10 -1.41 13.75
CA VAL A 7 -66.84 -0.20 13.00
C VAL A 7 -66.88 1.00 13.93
N ILE A 8 -65.95 1.96 13.80
CA ILE A 8 -66.21 3.40 14.02
C ILE A 8 -65.39 4.19 12.98
N GLU A 9 -66.11 4.81 12.05
CA GLU A 9 -65.65 5.94 11.23
C GLU A 9 -65.61 7.19 12.09
N ASP A 10 -64.59 8.04 11.92
CA ASP A 10 -64.78 9.48 12.13
C ASP A 10 -63.89 10.28 11.19
N SER A 11 -64.56 11.06 10.34
CA SER A 11 -64.04 12.02 9.39
C SER A 11 -63.83 13.37 10.06
N ALA A 12 -62.64 13.95 9.94
CA ALA A 12 -62.43 15.37 10.20
C ALA A 12 -61.37 15.93 9.24
N SER A 13 -61.87 16.61 8.21
CA SER A 13 -61.16 17.56 7.37
C SER A 13 -60.74 18.78 8.19
N VAL A 14 -59.45 19.12 8.17
CA VAL A 14 -58.96 20.42 8.63
C VAL A 14 -58.13 21.00 7.50
N GLU A 15 -58.68 22.05 6.91
CA GLU A 15 -58.00 23.02 6.05
C GLU A 15 -57.14 23.90 6.98
N ASP A 16 -55.86 24.07 6.66
CA ASP A 16 -55.03 25.13 7.24
C ASP A 16 -54.25 25.79 6.09
N ASP A 17 -54.70 26.99 5.74
CA ASP A 17 -54.00 28.00 4.97
C ASP A 17 -52.77 28.49 5.77
N PHE A 18 -51.60 28.52 5.14
CA PHE A 18 -50.51 29.37 5.62
C PHE A 18 -49.71 29.96 4.46
N ASP A 19 -49.88 31.28 4.31
CA ASP A 19 -49.07 32.22 3.54
C ASP A 19 -47.57 32.09 3.85
N GLY A 20 -46.71 32.34 2.85
CA GLY A 20 -45.27 32.41 3.11
C GLY A 20 -44.38 32.64 1.90
N ASP A 21 -44.46 33.86 1.36
CA ASP A 21 -43.39 34.66 0.76
C ASP A 21 -42.53 34.12 -0.41
N ASP A 22 -42.85 34.70 -1.56
CA ASP A 22 -42.06 34.81 -2.78
C ASP A 22 -40.93 35.83 -2.57
N TYR A 23 -39.68 35.41 -2.68
CA TYR A 23 -38.51 36.30 -2.71
C TYR A 23 -37.69 36.04 -3.98
N ASP A 24 -37.99 36.82 -5.01
CA ASP A 24 -37.10 37.14 -6.13
C ASP A 24 -35.78 37.72 -5.61
N TYR A 25 -34.65 37.17 -6.07
CA TYR A 25 -33.37 37.90 -6.09
C TYR A 25 -32.60 37.57 -7.38
N ASP A 26 -32.86 38.46 -8.33
CA ASP A 26 -31.99 39.19 -9.25
C ASP A 26 -30.59 38.67 -9.64
N ASP A 27 -30.37 38.86 -10.93
CA ASP A 27 -29.24 38.60 -11.81
C ASP A 27 -28.13 39.67 -11.70
N GLY A 28 -26.92 39.34 -12.13
CA GLY A 28 -25.77 40.28 -12.25
C GLY A 28 -24.47 39.63 -11.76
N GLY A 29 -23.56 39.18 -12.65
CA GLY A 29 -22.51 40.01 -13.29
C GLY A 29 -21.30 40.10 -12.34
N ASP A 30 -20.09 39.63 -12.64
CA ASP A 30 -19.25 40.12 -13.73
C ASP A 30 -18.10 39.15 -14.04
N TYR A 31 -17.85 38.99 -15.35
CA TYR A 31 -16.65 38.43 -15.95
C TYR A 31 -15.49 39.43 -15.82
N TYR A 32 -14.32 38.97 -15.38
CA TYR A 32 -13.06 39.68 -15.62
C TYR A 32 -12.14 38.81 -16.48
N ASP A 33 -12.09 39.22 -17.74
CA ASP A 33 -11.08 38.97 -18.76
C ASP A 33 -9.90 39.91 -18.49
N ASP A 34 -8.67 39.40 -18.50
CA ASP A 34 -7.45 40.22 -18.54
C ASP A 34 -6.38 39.49 -19.35
N ASP A 35 -6.35 39.85 -20.63
CA ASP A 35 -5.26 39.73 -21.59
C ASP A 35 -4.20 40.85 -21.35
N TYR A 36 -3.08 40.77 -22.07
CA TYR A 36 -1.88 41.64 -22.11
C TYR A 36 -0.80 41.33 -21.06
N GLY A 37 0.48 41.18 -21.41
CA GLY A 37 1.13 41.37 -22.69
C GLY A 37 2.65 41.16 -22.59
N ASP A 38 3.20 40.96 -23.77
CA ASP A 38 4.59 40.80 -24.21
C ASP A 38 5.60 41.86 -23.70
N ALA A 39 6.79 41.37 -23.31
CA ALA A 39 8.12 42.00 -23.30
C ALA A 39 9.05 41.05 -22.52
N GLY A 40 10.25 40.63 -22.93
CA GLY A 40 11.13 40.96 -24.03
C GLY A 40 12.53 40.49 -23.57
N ASP A 41 13.29 39.89 -24.49
CA ASP A 41 14.73 39.61 -24.51
C ASP A 41 15.55 39.75 -23.22
N ASP A 42 16.23 38.66 -22.86
CA ASP A 42 17.66 38.71 -22.54
C ASP A 42 18.31 37.36 -22.89
N ASP A 43 19.11 37.39 -23.95
CA ASP A 43 20.08 36.38 -24.37
C ASP A 43 21.12 36.15 -23.26
N ASP A 44 21.45 34.89 -22.99
CA ASP A 44 22.80 34.51 -22.58
C ASP A 44 23.11 33.07 -23.01
N ASP A 45 23.92 33.02 -24.06
CA ASP A 45 24.63 31.93 -24.71
C ASP A 45 25.54 31.13 -23.76
N TYR A 46 25.41 29.79 -23.75
CA TYR A 46 26.57 28.90 -23.66
C TYR A 46 26.27 27.47 -24.16
N GLY A 47 26.90 27.09 -25.27
CA GLY A 47 27.69 25.85 -25.31
C GLY A 47 27.02 24.57 -25.80
N LEU A 48 26.90 24.47 -27.13
CA LEU A 48 26.73 23.26 -27.95
C LEU A 48 27.68 22.10 -27.53
N VAL A 49 27.13 20.90 -27.36
CA VAL A 49 27.79 19.65 -27.73
C VAL A 49 26.77 18.82 -28.51
N GLU A 50 26.98 18.76 -29.81
CA GLU A 50 26.31 17.87 -30.75
C GLU A 50 26.76 16.43 -30.48
N ASP A 51 25.81 15.51 -30.39
CA ASP A 51 26.02 14.15 -30.88
C ASP A 51 24.75 13.75 -31.64
N ASP A 52 24.93 13.60 -32.96
CA ASP A 52 23.97 13.16 -33.94
C ASP A 52 23.45 11.75 -33.63
N ASP A 53 22.13 11.57 -33.62
CA ASP A 53 21.51 10.33 -34.07
C ASP A 53 20.12 10.61 -34.65
N VAL A 54 19.87 9.99 -35.80
CA VAL A 54 18.91 10.36 -36.84
C VAL A 54 17.45 10.09 -36.41
N ASP A 55 16.58 11.10 -36.58
CA ASP A 55 15.13 11.01 -36.43
C ASP A 55 14.47 10.13 -37.52
N ASP A 56 13.76 9.08 -37.07
CA ASP A 56 12.73 8.37 -37.84
C ASP A 56 11.34 8.97 -37.48
N PRO A 57 10.61 9.61 -38.41
CA PRO A 57 9.36 10.30 -38.09
C PRO A 57 8.20 9.30 -38.12
N GLY A 58 8.09 8.49 -37.07
CA GLY A 58 7.15 7.36 -37.07
C GLY A 58 6.78 6.73 -35.73
N ALA A 59 6.88 7.43 -34.58
CA ALA A 59 6.39 6.86 -33.32
C ALA A 59 5.96 7.92 -32.30
N MET A 60 4.72 8.38 -32.40
CA MET A 60 4.02 9.03 -31.29
C MET A 60 3.57 7.94 -30.29
N VAL A 61 4.51 7.44 -29.47
CA VAL A 61 4.21 6.58 -28.32
C VAL A 61 4.43 7.42 -27.07
N SER A 62 3.39 7.56 -26.25
CA SER A 62 3.42 8.24 -24.95
C SER A 62 4.71 7.89 -24.19
N ARG A 63 5.51 8.90 -23.85
CA ARG A 63 6.58 8.78 -22.86
C ARG A 63 5.96 8.50 -21.50
N ARG A 64 5.61 7.23 -21.24
CA ARG A 64 5.43 6.73 -19.87
C ARG A 64 6.77 6.94 -19.14
N PRO A 65 6.79 7.41 -17.88
CA PRO A 65 8.01 7.38 -17.09
C PRO A 65 8.58 5.97 -17.15
N LYS A 66 9.86 5.80 -17.51
CA LYS A 66 10.52 4.50 -17.43
C LYS A 66 10.47 4.09 -15.96
N LEU A 67 9.54 3.22 -15.60
CA LEU A 67 9.46 2.64 -14.27
C LEU A 67 10.78 1.91 -14.01
N GLY A 68 11.36 2.10 -12.83
CA GLY A 68 12.59 1.43 -12.42
C GLY A 68 12.42 -0.07 -12.16
N TYR A 69 11.39 -0.71 -12.71
CA TYR A 69 11.10 -2.13 -12.51
C TYR A 69 10.34 -2.75 -13.68
N THR A 70 10.40 -4.08 -13.76
CA THR A 70 9.68 -4.90 -14.72
C THR A 70 8.93 -6.02 -13.99
N VAL A 71 7.67 -6.25 -14.35
CA VAL A 71 6.89 -7.36 -13.81
C VAL A 71 7.05 -8.56 -14.74
N LEU A 72 7.42 -9.71 -14.18
CA LEU A 72 7.61 -10.98 -14.87
C LEU A 72 6.42 -11.90 -14.58
N GLN A 73 5.83 -12.44 -15.64
CA GLN A 73 4.81 -13.48 -15.53
C GLN A 73 5.47 -14.84 -15.35
N GLU A 74 4.71 -15.83 -14.87
CA GLU A 74 5.17 -17.20 -14.69
C GLU A 74 5.86 -17.77 -15.96
N ALA A 75 5.30 -17.48 -17.14
CA ALA A 75 5.88 -17.90 -18.43
C ALA A 75 7.25 -17.25 -18.70
N ASP A 76 7.41 -15.97 -18.38
CA ASP A 76 8.70 -15.27 -18.54
C ASP A 76 9.76 -15.87 -17.61
N ILE A 77 9.37 -16.23 -16.40
CA ILE A 77 10.26 -16.81 -15.39
C ILE A 77 10.68 -18.22 -15.83
N LYS A 78 9.73 -19.05 -16.29
CA LYS A 78 10.02 -20.38 -16.84
C LYS A 78 10.99 -20.30 -18.01
N GLN A 79 10.76 -19.40 -18.95
CA GLN A 79 11.64 -19.23 -20.11
C GLN A 79 13.06 -18.86 -19.68
N ARG A 80 13.23 -17.88 -18.78
CA ARG A 80 14.55 -17.47 -18.28
C ARG A 80 15.25 -18.60 -17.54
N GLN A 81 14.51 -19.36 -16.73
CA GLN A 81 15.02 -20.53 -16.04
C GLN A 81 15.53 -21.59 -17.02
N GLU A 82 14.77 -21.91 -18.06
CA GLU A 82 15.15 -22.86 -19.12
C GLU A 82 16.35 -22.37 -19.94
N ASP A 83 16.43 -21.07 -20.22
CA ASP A 83 17.54 -20.44 -20.94
C ASP A 83 18.85 -20.57 -20.13
N ASP A 84 18.81 -20.29 -18.82
CA ASP A 84 19.97 -20.43 -17.94
C ASP A 84 20.41 -21.89 -17.79
N ILE A 85 19.46 -22.83 -17.64
CA ILE A 85 19.74 -24.28 -17.64
C ILE A 85 20.39 -24.71 -18.94
N SER A 86 19.84 -24.28 -20.08
CA SER A 86 20.35 -24.63 -21.41
C SER A 86 21.74 -24.05 -21.65
N LYS A 87 21.99 -22.82 -21.19
CA LYS A 87 23.28 -22.17 -21.25
C LYS A 87 24.34 -22.95 -20.47
N VAL A 88 24.07 -23.27 -19.20
CA VAL A 88 25.01 -24.05 -18.36
C VAL A 88 25.21 -25.46 -18.93
N SER A 89 24.13 -26.13 -19.35
CA SER A 89 24.19 -27.47 -19.96
C SER A 89 25.08 -27.48 -21.21
N THR A 90 24.95 -26.47 -22.09
CA THR A 90 25.73 -26.37 -23.32
C THR A 90 27.20 -26.04 -23.06
N VAL A 91 27.46 -25.05 -22.19
CA VAL A 91 28.84 -24.58 -21.91
C VAL A 91 29.64 -25.65 -21.16
N LEU A 92 29.02 -26.35 -20.20
CA LEU A 92 29.68 -27.36 -19.38
C LEU A 92 29.57 -28.79 -19.95
N SER A 93 28.83 -28.98 -21.04
CA SER A 93 28.55 -30.31 -21.64
C SER A 93 27.92 -31.28 -20.64
N LEU A 94 26.99 -30.79 -19.82
CA LEU A 94 26.24 -31.56 -18.81
C LEU A 94 24.81 -31.80 -19.26
N SER A 95 24.15 -32.80 -18.69
CA SER A 95 22.70 -32.96 -18.86
C SER A 95 21.95 -31.78 -18.24
N GLN A 96 20.72 -31.51 -18.72
CA GLN A 96 19.89 -30.46 -18.13
C GLN A 96 19.62 -30.71 -16.64
N VAL A 97 19.47 -31.98 -16.23
CA VAL A 97 19.29 -32.40 -14.83
C VAL A 97 20.47 -31.97 -13.96
N GLU A 98 21.69 -32.24 -14.43
CA GLU A 98 22.92 -31.85 -13.72
C GLU A 98 23.09 -30.33 -13.69
N ALA A 99 22.79 -29.64 -14.79
CA ALA A 99 22.81 -28.18 -14.86
C ALA A 99 21.80 -27.54 -13.88
N THR A 100 20.59 -28.10 -13.76
CA THR A 100 19.61 -27.67 -12.76
C THR A 100 20.14 -27.84 -11.34
N ILE A 101 20.73 -29.00 -11.00
CA ILE A 101 21.30 -29.25 -9.66
C ILE A 101 22.43 -28.25 -9.34
N LEU A 102 23.30 -27.95 -10.32
CA LEU A 102 24.37 -26.95 -10.16
C LEU A 102 23.82 -25.55 -9.94
N LEU A 103 22.91 -25.10 -10.81
CA LEU A 103 22.29 -23.78 -10.69
C LEU A 103 21.59 -23.62 -9.35
N ARG A 104 20.89 -24.66 -8.86
CA ARG A 104 20.28 -24.65 -7.53
C ARG A 104 21.29 -24.51 -6.40
N HIS A 105 22.44 -25.17 -6.50
CA HIS A 105 23.49 -25.08 -5.47
C HIS A 105 24.14 -23.69 -5.40
N TYR A 106 24.21 -22.98 -6.53
CA TYR A 106 24.82 -21.65 -6.64
C TYR A 106 23.76 -20.55 -6.82
N ASN A 107 22.56 -20.72 -6.24
CA ASN A 107 21.54 -19.67 -6.16
C ASN A 107 21.19 -19.05 -7.54
N TRP A 108 21.15 -19.87 -8.59
CA TRP A 108 20.89 -19.48 -9.98
C TRP A 108 21.89 -18.49 -10.59
N ASN A 109 23.09 -18.34 -9.99
CA ASN A 109 24.14 -17.49 -10.52
C ASN A 109 24.99 -18.23 -11.57
N VAL A 110 24.67 -18.03 -12.85
CA VAL A 110 25.37 -18.67 -13.98
C VAL A 110 26.88 -18.38 -13.98
N ASN A 111 27.29 -17.17 -13.62
CA ASN A 111 28.71 -16.79 -13.63
C ASN A 111 29.48 -17.53 -12.54
N GLU A 112 28.90 -17.61 -11.34
CA GLU A 112 29.51 -18.34 -10.21
C GLU A 112 29.62 -19.84 -10.49
N VAL A 113 28.60 -20.44 -11.12
CA VAL A 113 28.67 -21.84 -11.59
C VAL A 113 29.85 -22.03 -12.53
N HIS A 114 30.01 -21.16 -13.54
CA HIS A 114 31.11 -21.26 -14.49
C HIS A 114 32.47 -21.09 -13.81
N ASP A 115 32.64 -20.05 -12.99
CA ASP A 115 33.90 -19.75 -12.30
C ASP A 115 34.36 -20.91 -11.41
N GLU A 116 33.43 -21.48 -10.63
CA GLU A 116 33.72 -22.60 -9.73
C GLU A 116 33.96 -23.91 -10.49
N TRP A 117 33.19 -24.18 -11.54
CA TRP A 117 33.36 -25.38 -12.37
C TRP A 117 34.69 -25.39 -13.11
N PHE A 118 35.08 -24.27 -13.73
CA PHE A 118 36.36 -24.16 -14.43
C PHE A 118 37.56 -24.11 -13.47
N SER A 119 37.34 -23.76 -12.20
CA SER A 119 38.39 -23.80 -11.18
C SER A 119 38.68 -25.22 -10.70
N ASP A 120 37.66 -26.00 -10.34
CA ASP A 120 37.81 -27.38 -9.85
C ASP A 120 36.53 -28.19 -10.03
N GLU A 121 36.41 -28.83 -11.19
CA GLU A 121 35.27 -29.65 -11.59
C GLU A 121 35.00 -30.83 -10.64
N GLU A 122 36.05 -31.54 -10.18
CA GLU A 122 35.91 -32.71 -9.30
C GLU A 122 35.37 -32.31 -7.92
N ARG A 123 35.88 -31.19 -7.38
CA ARG A 123 35.38 -30.61 -6.12
C ARG A 123 33.91 -30.23 -6.24
N VAL A 124 33.52 -29.57 -7.34
CA VAL A 124 32.13 -29.14 -7.56
C VAL A 124 31.22 -30.36 -7.69
N ARG A 125 31.57 -31.35 -8.53
CA ARG A 125 30.78 -32.59 -8.64
C ARG A 125 30.57 -33.27 -7.29
N LYS A 126 31.62 -33.35 -6.46
CA LYS A 126 31.53 -33.95 -5.12
C LYS A 126 30.70 -33.14 -4.14
N SER A 127 30.75 -31.81 -4.19
CA SER A 127 29.95 -30.94 -3.31
C SER A 127 28.46 -31.02 -3.66
N VAL A 128 28.13 -31.00 -4.95
CA VAL A 128 26.75 -31.08 -5.43
C VAL A 128 26.20 -32.49 -5.52
N GLY A 129 27.04 -33.53 -5.35
CA GLY A 129 26.60 -34.92 -5.34
C GLY A 129 26.32 -35.49 -6.74
N LEU A 130 27.04 -35.03 -7.75
CA LEU A 130 27.02 -35.56 -9.10
C LEU A 130 28.12 -36.62 -9.25
N PHE A 131 27.73 -37.83 -9.65
CA PHE A 131 28.63 -38.97 -9.81
C PHE A 131 28.70 -39.35 -11.28
N GLU A 132 29.90 -39.43 -11.86
CA GLU A 132 30.11 -39.88 -13.25
C GLU A 132 29.85 -41.38 -13.44
N ARG A 133 30.01 -42.16 -12.36
CA ARG A 133 29.80 -43.61 -12.35
C ARG A 133 29.05 -44.02 -11.09
N PRO A 134 28.12 -44.99 -11.20
CA PRO A 134 27.47 -45.54 -10.02
C PRO A 134 28.51 -46.18 -9.09
N VAL A 135 28.37 -45.93 -7.79
CA VAL A 135 29.21 -46.48 -6.73
C VAL A 135 28.91 -47.97 -6.53
N VAL A 136 27.69 -48.39 -6.88
CA VAL A 136 27.22 -49.77 -6.80
C VAL A 136 26.90 -50.29 -8.20
N ASP A 137 27.60 -51.35 -8.62
CA ASP A 137 27.26 -52.10 -9.82
C ASP A 137 26.24 -53.19 -9.47
N VAL A 138 25.05 -53.11 -10.07
CA VAL A 138 23.88 -53.93 -9.70
C VAL A 138 23.59 -55.06 -10.71
N SER A 139 24.56 -55.36 -11.58
CA SER A 139 24.33 -56.05 -12.86
C SER A 139 24.00 -57.56 -12.81
N ASP A 140 24.01 -58.24 -11.66
CA ASP A 140 23.92 -59.72 -11.63
C ASP A 140 22.87 -60.37 -10.68
N ALA A 141 21.98 -59.60 -10.02
CA ALA A 141 21.00 -60.16 -9.08
C ALA A 141 19.54 -60.04 -9.55
N SER A 142 18.79 -61.15 -9.46
CA SER A 142 17.37 -61.21 -9.88
C SER A 142 16.39 -60.62 -8.86
N LYS A 143 16.81 -60.50 -7.59
CA LYS A 143 16.03 -59.93 -6.48
C LYS A 143 16.96 -59.19 -5.52
N PHE A 144 16.48 -58.08 -4.97
CA PHE A 144 17.19 -57.28 -3.97
C PHE A 144 16.32 -57.09 -2.74
N THR A 145 16.96 -56.92 -1.58
CA THR A 145 16.30 -56.53 -0.34
C THR A 145 16.38 -55.01 -0.20
N CYS A 146 15.25 -54.35 0.00
CA CYS A 146 15.21 -52.90 0.19
C CYS A 146 15.82 -52.50 1.54
N GLY A 147 16.75 -51.53 1.55
CA GLY A 147 17.38 -51.03 2.79
C GLY A 147 16.48 -50.22 3.72
N ILE A 148 15.24 -49.91 3.29
CA ILE A 148 14.27 -49.11 4.06
C ILE A 148 13.16 -49.99 4.63
N CYS A 149 12.44 -50.74 3.78
CA CYS A 149 11.34 -51.61 4.21
C CYS A 149 11.76 -53.06 4.49
N PHE A 150 12.99 -53.46 4.12
CA PHE A 150 13.52 -54.82 4.25
C PHE A 150 12.79 -55.91 3.43
N ASP A 151 11.96 -55.53 2.46
CA ASP A 151 11.29 -56.47 1.56
C ASP A 151 12.19 -56.96 0.43
N LEU A 152 12.02 -58.25 0.06
CA LEU A 152 12.72 -58.89 -1.06
C LEU A 152 11.88 -58.78 -2.34
N LEU A 153 12.31 -57.93 -3.27
CA LEU A 153 11.57 -57.60 -4.49
C LEU A 153 12.40 -57.87 -5.76
N PRO A 154 11.78 -58.07 -6.94
CA PRO A 154 12.48 -58.14 -8.22
C PRO A 154 13.20 -56.83 -8.57
N CYS A 155 14.27 -56.91 -9.36
CA CYS A 155 15.09 -55.76 -9.75
C CYS A 155 14.28 -54.62 -10.39
N ASP A 156 13.23 -54.93 -11.16
CA ASP A 156 12.40 -53.93 -11.86
C ASP A 156 11.65 -52.97 -10.90
N ASN A 157 11.44 -53.40 -9.66
CA ASN A 157 10.78 -52.63 -8.62
C ASN A 157 11.73 -51.70 -7.85
N PHE A 158 13.01 -51.65 -8.22
CA PHE A 158 14.00 -50.75 -7.62
C PHE A 158 14.27 -49.53 -8.51
N ALA A 159 14.64 -48.44 -7.85
CA ALA A 159 15.18 -47.26 -8.47
C ALA A 159 16.43 -46.82 -7.70
N SER A 160 17.31 -46.07 -8.37
CA SER A 160 18.53 -45.54 -7.79
C SER A 160 18.83 -44.15 -8.36
N ALA A 161 19.45 -43.31 -7.53
CA ALA A 161 20.06 -42.05 -7.98
C ALA A 161 21.41 -42.34 -8.67
N SER A 162 22.17 -41.30 -9.04
CA SER A 162 23.48 -41.41 -9.70
C SER A 162 24.51 -42.26 -8.94
N CYS A 163 24.35 -42.44 -7.62
CA CYS A 163 25.20 -43.32 -6.81
C CYS A 163 24.96 -44.83 -7.03
N GLY A 164 23.83 -45.24 -7.60
CA GLY A 164 23.50 -46.65 -7.79
C GLY A 164 22.91 -47.38 -6.57
N HIS A 165 22.71 -46.72 -5.42
CA HIS A 165 22.06 -47.34 -4.25
C HIS A 165 20.60 -47.70 -4.55
N PRO A 166 20.21 -48.99 -4.53
CA PRO A 166 18.87 -49.41 -4.93
C PRO A 166 17.90 -49.39 -3.74
N PHE A 167 16.79 -48.69 -3.88
CA PHE A 167 15.63 -48.81 -2.98
C PHE A 167 14.37 -49.11 -3.79
N CYS A 168 13.38 -49.76 -3.18
CA CYS A 168 12.14 -50.07 -3.88
C CYS A 168 11.40 -48.76 -4.24
N ARG A 169 10.65 -48.80 -5.35
CA ARG A 169 9.89 -47.65 -5.86
C ARG A 169 8.93 -47.08 -4.82
N GLU A 170 8.30 -47.92 -4.00
CA GLU A 170 7.39 -47.50 -2.93
C GLU A 170 8.12 -46.69 -1.84
N CYS A 171 9.30 -47.11 -1.40
CA CYS A 171 10.09 -46.37 -0.43
C CYS A 171 10.61 -45.04 -1.01
N TRP A 172 11.03 -45.04 -2.28
CA TRP A 172 11.39 -43.80 -2.97
C TRP A 172 10.20 -42.84 -3.07
N GLN A 173 9.03 -43.35 -3.43
CA GLN A 173 7.79 -42.56 -3.48
C GLN A 173 7.47 -41.95 -2.13
N GLY A 174 7.44 -42.76 -1.07
CA GLY A 174 7.23 -42.25 0.29
C GLY A 174 8.24 -41.18 0.67
N TYR A 175 9.53 -41.43 0.42
CA TYR A 175 10.60 -40.48 0.73
C TYR A 175 10.48 -39.15 -0.03
N ILE A 176 10.23 -39.21 -1.34
CA ILE A 176 10.06 -38.04 -2.19
C ILE A 176 8.79 -37.27 -1.81
N CYS A 177 7.65 -37.95 -1.64
CA CYS A 177 6.39 -37.33 -1.24
C CYS A 177 6.50 -36.64 0.12
N THR A 178 7.09 -37.30 1.12
CA THR A 178 7.31 -36.68 2.43
C THR A 178 8.19 -35.45 2.29
N SER A 179 9.32 -35.55 1.57
CA SER A 179 10.22 -34.41 1.42
C SER A 179 9.59 -33.23 0.69
N ILE A 180 8.75 -33.46 -0.34
CA ILE A 180 8.05 -32.39 -1.06
C ILE A 180 7.00 -31.74 -0.16
N ASN A 181 6.25 -32.53 0.61
CA ASN A 181 5.24 -31.99 1.51
C ASN A 181 5.85 -31.26 2.72
N ASP A 182 7.08 -31.58 3.12
CA ASP A 182 7.82 -30.84 4.16
C ASP A 182 8.28 -29.45 3.69
N GLY A 183 8.34 -29.19 2.37
CA GLY A 183 8.56 -27.87 1.78
C GLY A 183 9.72 -27.79 0.78
N PRO A 184 10.29 -26.59 0.54
CA PRO A 184 11.26 -26.34 -0.54
C PRO A 184 12.62 -27.02 -0.33
N GLY A 185 12.86 -27.62 0.86
CA GLY A 185 14.05 -28.43 1.12
C GLY A 185 14.19 -29.64 0.18
N CYS A 186 13.10 -30.09 -0.44
CA CYS A 186 13.12 -31.15 -1.46
C CYS A 186 13.97 -30.81 -2.70
N LEU A 187 14.28 -29.53 -2.97
CA LEU A 187 15.14 -29.12 -4.07
C LEU A 187 16.61 -29.54 -3.87
N LEU A 188 17.01 -29.86 -2.64
CA LEU A 188 18.36 -30.31 -2.28
C LEU A 188 18.37 -31.76 -1.81
N LEU A 189 17.35 -32.53 -2.18
CA LEU A 189 17.13 -33.91 -1.76
C LEU A 189 18.32 -34.81 -2.11
N ARG A 190 18.67 -35.71 -1.19
CA ARG A 190 19.81 -36.62 -1.30
C ARG A 190 19.35 -38.07 -1.29
N CYS A 191 20.25 -38.96 -1.68
CA CYS A 191 20.04 -40.39 -1.56
C CYS A 191 19.64 -40.78 -0.11
N PRO A 192 18.65 -41.67 0.10
CA PRO A 192 18.26 -42.16 1.42
C PRO A 192 19.37 -42.86 2.20
N GLU A 193 20.43 -43.32 1.53
CA GLU A 193 21.60 -43.93 2.17
C GLU A 193 22.36 -42.89 3.02
N PRO A 194 22.48 -43.03 4.35
CA PRO A 194 22.96 -41.98 5.26
C PRO A 194 24.36 -41.42 4.95
N SER A 195 25.23 -42.24 4.36
CA SER A 195 26.61 -41.84 4.00
C SER A 195 26.72 -41.29 2.57
N CYS A 196 25.65 -41.35 1.79
CA CYS A 196 25.63 -40.98 0.39
C CYS A 196 25.17 -39.53 0.20
N LYS A 197 25.93 -38.76 -0.59
CA LYS A 197 25.60 -37.37 -0.93
C LYS A 197 25.02 -37.19 -2.33
N ALA A 198 24.69 -38.28 -3.02
CA ALA A 198 24.14 -38.20 -4.37
C ALA A 198 22.88 -37.34 -4.39
N ALA A 199 22.84 -36.38 -5.32
CA ALA A 199 21.67 -35.54 -5.52
C ALA A 199 20.54 -36.34 -6.18
N VAL A 200 19.31 -36.02 -5.77
CA VAL A 200 18.09 -36.48 -6.43
C VAL A 200 17.63 -35.34 -7.33
N GLY A 201 17.76 -35.52 -8.65
CA GLY A 201 17.40 -34.53 -9.65
C GLY A 201 15.92 -34.56 -10.05
N PRO A 202 15.47 -33.56 -10.84
CA PRO A 202 14.11 -33.50 -11.37
C PRO A 202 13.69 -34.78 -12.10
N ASP A 203 14.60 -35.46 -12.78
CA ASP A 203 14.30 -36.68 -13.54
C ASP A 203 13.78 -37.83 -12.66
N MET A 204 14.26 -37.93 -11.43
CA MET A 204 13.84 -38.96 -10.49
C MET A 204 12.50 -38.60 -9.84
N ILE A 205 12.28 -37.31 -9.58
CA ILE A 205 10.98 -36.78 -9.14
C ILE A 205 9.92 -37.04 -10.22
N ASP A 206 10.23 -36.73 -11.48
CA ASP A 206 9.35 -36.93 -12.63
C ASP A 206 9.00 -38.40 -12.86
N LYS A 207 9.92 -39.32 -12.56
CA LYS A 207 9.70 -40.75 -12.71
C LYS A 207 8.89 -41.37 -11.57
N LEU A 208 9.08 -40.89 -10.34
CA LEU A 208 8.63 -41.59 -9.14
C LEU A 208 7.48 -40.90 -8.41
N ALA A 209 7.42 -39.57 -8.40
CA ALA A 209 6.39 -38.85 -7.67
C ALA A 209 4.99 -38.98 -8.33
N PRO A 210 3.89 -38.89 -7.56
CA PRO A 210 2.55 -38.71 -8.09
C PRO A 210 2.38 -37.31 -8.73
N CYS A 211 1.27 -37.10 -9.45
CA CYS A 211 1.06 -35.87 -10.23
C CYS A 211 0.99 -34.61 -9.35
N GLU A 212 0.32 -34.68 -8.19
CA GLU A 212 0.16 -33.53 -7.30
C GLU A 212 1.51 -33.05 -6.73
N GLU A 213 2.36 -33.97 -6.28
CA GLU A 213 3.68 -33.65 -5.75
C GLU A 213 4.65 -33.16 -6.84
N LYS A 214 4.50 -33.61 -8.09
CA LYS A 214 5.27 -33.07 -9.22
C LYS A 214 4.97 -31.61 -9.47
N GLU A 215 3.69 -31.22 -9.42
CA GLU A 215 3.28 -29.82 -9.56
C GLU A 215 3.86 -28.98 -8.43
N LYS A 216 3.77 -29.46 -7.18
CA LYS A 216 4.39 -28.80 -6.01
C LYS A 216 5.91 -28.65 -6.17
N TYR A 217 6.61 -29.70 -6.58
CA TYR A 217 8.05 -29.65 -6.82
C TYR A 217 8.41 -28.64 -7.93
N SER A 218 7.66 -28.65 -9.04
CA SER A 218 7.86 -27.72 -10.15
C SER A 218 7.65 -26.27 -9.72
N GLN A 219 6.62 -26.02 -8.88
CA GLN A 219 6.40 -24.71 -8.27
C GLN A 219 7.56 -24.30 -7.37
N PHE A 220 8.05 -25.18 -6.48
CA PHE A 220 9.22 -24.87 -5.65
C PHE A 220 10.46 -24.57 -6.49
N LEU A 221 10.69 -25.35 -7.55
CA LEU A 221 11.82 -25.18 -8.45
C LEU A 221 11.74 -23.82 -9.16
N LEU A 222 10.57 -23.45 -9.68
CA LEU A 222 10.35 -22.15 -10.32
C LEU A 222 10.50 -21.00 -9.30
N ARG A 223 9.90 -21.14 -8.13
CA ARG A 223 9.95 -20.14 -7.04
C ARG A 223 11.36 -19.78 -6.63
N SER A 224 12.21 -20.80 -6.59
CA SER A 224 13.60 -20.66 -6.21
C SER A 224 14.42 -19.79 -7.15
N TYR A 225 14.04 -19.67 -8.43
CA TYR A 225 14.72 -18.81 -9.41
C TYR A 225 14.67 -17.33 -9.02
N ILE A 226 13.58 -16.91 -8.39
CA ILE A 226 13.37 -15.53 -7.95
C ILE A 226 13.83 -15.34 -6.50
N GLU A 227 13.55 -16.29 -5.61
CA GLU A 227 13.89 -16.18 -4.17
C GLU A 227 15.40 -16.06 -3.91
N ASP A 228 16.20 -16.67 -4.78
CA ASP A 228 17.66 -16.62 -4.71
C ASP A 228 18.28 -15.38 -5.40
N ASN A 229 17.48 -14.63 -6.18
CA ASN A 229 17.93 -13.44 -6.89
C ASN A 229 17.70 -12.16 -6.05
N ARG A 230 18.75 -11.35 -5.88
CA ARG A 230 18.68 -10.11 -5.08
C ARG A 230 17.92 -8.97 -5.76
N GLU A 231 17.82 -9.00 -7.08
CA GLU A 231 17.17 -7.96 -7.88
C GLU A 231 15.70 -8.31 -8.19
N ALA A 232 15.25 -9.50 -7.82
CA ALA A 232 13.89 -9.97 -8.07
C ALA A 232 13.16 -10.37 -6.78
N LYS A 233 11.85 -10.11 -6.71
CA LYS A 233 10.99 -10.57 -5.61
C LYS A 233 9.64 -11.02 -6.12
N TRP A 234 9.04 -12.02 -5.46
CA TRP A 234 7.66 -12.43 -5.72
C TRP A 234 6.68 -11.33 -5.31
N CYS A 235 5.57 -11.22 -6.04
CA CYS A 235 4.43 -10.42 -5.59
C CYS A 235 3.88 -11.05 -4.29
N PRO A 236 3.68 -10.25 -3.23
CA PRO A 236 3.17 -10.76 -1.95
C PRO A 236 1.64 -11.00 -1.95
N ALA A 237 0.94 -10.68 -3.05
CA ALA A 237 -0.49 -10.86 -3.14
C ALA A 237 -0.87 -12.36 -3.07
N PRO A 238 -1.86 -12.76 -2.24
CA PRO A 238 -2.31 -14.14 -2.17
C PRO A 238 -2.75 -14.66 -3.54
N GLY A 239 -2.22 -15.82 -3.94
CA GLY A 239 -2.54 -16.46 -5.23
C GLY A 239 -1.92 -15.80 -6.46
N CYS A 240 -1.04 -14.80 -6.30
CA CYS A 240 -0.32 -14.21 -7.43
C CYS A 240 1.04 -14.88 -7.64
N GLU A 241 1.29 -15.30 -8.89
CA GLU A 241 2.53 -15.97 -9.31
C GLU A 241 3.40 -15.08 -10.20
N ASN A 242 3.23 -13.75 -10.10
CA ASN A 242 4.09 -12.80 -10.79
C ASN A 242 5.28 -12.43 -9.91
N ALA A 243 6.43 -12.18 -10.53
CA ALA A 243 7.61 -11.62 -9.86
C ALA A 243 7.90 -10.22 -10.39
N VAL A 244 8.72 -9.46 -9.66
CA VAL A 244 9.15 -8.12 -10.06
C VAL A 244 10.66 -8.06 -10.01
N ASN A 245 11.27 -7.63 -11.11
CA ASN A 245 12.68 -7.32 -11.20
C ASN A 245 12.87 -5.80 -11.12
N PHE A 246 13.65 -5.33 -10.15
CA PHE A 246 13.81 -3.90 -9.84
C PHE A 246 15.21 -3.43 -10.23
N ALA A 247 15.27 -2.45 -11.14
CA ALA A 247 16.50 -1.77 -11.51
C ALA A 247 16.82 -0.70 -10.46
N VAL A 248 18.00 -0.82 -9.83
CA VAL A 248 18.48 0.15 -8.85
C VAL A 248 18.60 1.53 -9.51
N GLY A 249 17.91 2.54 -8.99
CA GLY A 249 18.01 3.92 -9.48
C GLY A 249 16.74 4.78 -9.39
N GLY A 250 15.61 4.24 -8.95
CA GLY A 250 14.37 4.99 -8.72
C GLY A 250 14.19 5.42 -7.26
N GLY A 251 13.76 6.66 -7.02
CA GLY A 251 13.34 7.13 -5.69
C GLY A 251 11.96 6.65 -5.24
N ASP A 252 11.16 6.09 -6.15
CA ASP A 252 9.87 5.47 -5.85
C ASP A 252 10.02 3.96 -5.66
N PHE A 253 9.69 3.48 -4.46
CA PHE A 253 9.75 2.07 -4.08
C PHE A 253 8.38 1.39 -4.12
N ASP A 254 7.29 2.12 -4.40
CA ASP A 254 5.95 1.55 -4.53
C ASP A 254 5.80 0.91 -5.93
N ILE A 255 5.75 -0.42 -5.95
CA ILE A 255 5.61 -1.23 -7.16
C ILE A 255 4.13 -1.57 -7.37
N THR A 256 3.69 -1.55 -8.62
CA THR A 256 2.38 -2.06 -9.04
C THR A 256 2.56 -3.34 -9.85
N CYS A 257 2.04 -4.45 -9.34
CA CYS A 257 2.05 -5.73 -10.04
C CYS A 257 0.96 -5.77 -11.13
N LEU A 258 1.07 -6.70 -12.08
CA LEU A 258 0.05 -6.98 -13.09
C LEU A 258 -1.27 -7.49 -12.49
N CYS A 259 -1.24 -8.04 -11.26
CA CYS A 259 -2.44 -8.39 -10.50
C CYS A 259 -3.09 -7.18 -9.81
N SER A 260 -2.63 -5.95 -10.13
CA SER A 260 -3.05 -4.69 -9.52
C SER A 260 -2.68 -4.50 -8.04
N TYR A 261 -2.04 -5.50 -7.41
CA TYR A 261 -1.53 -5.34 -6.04
C TYR A 261 -0.34 -4.38 -6.02
N ARG A 262 -0.36 -3.45 -5.06
CA ARG A 262 0.69 -2.46 -4.86
C ARG A 262 1.44 -2.73 -3.58
N PHE A 263 2.76 -2.84 -3.65
CA PHE A 263 3.62 -3.17 -2.52
C PHE A 263 4.91 -2.37 -2.53
N CYS A 264 5.51 -2.18 -1.36
CA CYS A 264 6.81 -1.55 -1.25
C CYS A 264 7.92 -2.56 -1.57
N TRP A 265 8.83 -2.21 -2.47
CA TRP A 265 9.98 -3.05 -2.82
C TRP A 265 10.84 -3.42 -1.61
N ASN A 266 11.04 -2.49 -0.68
CA ASN A 266 12.00 -2.64 0.40
C ASN A 266 11.51 -3.60 1.48
N CYS A 267 10.28 -3.41 1.97
CA CYS A 267 9.73 -4.19 3.08
C CYS A 267 8.69 -5.23 2.66
N THR A 268 8.31 -5.30 1.38
CA THR A 268 7.35 -6.27 0.80
C THR A 268 5.93 -6.23 1.39
N VAL A 269 5.62 -5.25 2.23
CA VAL A 269 4.26 -5.00 2.69
C VAL A 269 3.51 -4.14 1.67
N GLU A 270 2.21 -3.99 1.88
CA GLU A 270 1.38 -3.09 1.10
C GLU A 270 2.05 -1.71 0.91
N ALA A 271 1.94 -1.18 -0.31
CA ALA A 271 2.49 0.12 -0.69
C ALA A 271 2.07 1.17 0.34
N HIS A 272 3.03 1.95 0.83
CA HIS A 272 2.84 2.77 2.02
C HIS A 272 3.36 4.20 1.91
N ARG A 273 3.68 4.67 0.69
CA ARG A 273 3.90 6.09 0.42
C ARG A 273 2.70 6.92 0.92
N PRO A 274 2.91 8.00 1.69
CA PRO A 274 4.17 8.74 1.90
C PRO A 274 5.01 8.33 3.12
N VAL A 275 4.66 7.26 3.82
CA VAL A 275 5.31 6.86 5.08
C VAL A 275 6.50 5.96 4.81
N ASP A 276 7.57 6.07 5.59
CA ASP A 276 8.77 5.24 5.46
C ASP A 276 8.57 3.82 6.04
N CYS A 277 9.41 2.87 5.60
CA CYS A 277 9.32 1.48 6.03
C CYS A 277 9.55 1.28 7.54
N GLU A 278 10.35 2.14 8.20
CA GLU A 278 10.64 2.02 9.63
C GLU A 278 9.39 2.34 10.45
N THR A 279 8.72 3.44 10.14
CA THR A 279 7.45 3.84 10.76
C THR A 279 6.36 2.79 10.54
N VAL A 280 6.25 2.24 9.33
CA VAL A 280 5.31 1.14 9.02
C VAL A 280 5.60 -0.10 9.86
N THR A 281 6.87 -0.50 9.97
CA THR A 281 7.28 -1.67 10.76
C THR A 281 6.93 -1.48 12.24
N LYS A 282 7.20 -0.29 12.80
CA LYS A 282 6.82 0.07 14.18
C LYS A 282 5.30 -0.01 14.38
N TRP A 283 4.53 0.54 13.45
CA TRP A 283 3.06 0.51 13.50
C TRP A 283 2.50 -0.92 13.44
N MET A 284 3.01 -1.76 12.53
CA MET A 284 2.58 -3.15 12.41
C MET A 284 2.90 -3.97 13.67
N LEU A 285 4.11 -3.80 14.23
CA LEU A 285 4.47 -4.43 15.48
C LEU A 285 3.54 -3.99 16.62
N LYS A 286 3.24 -2.69 16.71
CA LYS A 286 2.30 -2.18 17.72
C LYS A 286 0.90 -2.76 17.55
N ASN A 287 0.41 -2.87 16.31
CA ASN A 287 -0.87 -3.49 16.01
C ASN A 287 -0.92 -4.97 16.38
N SER A 288 0.18 -5.71 16.26
CA SER A 288 0.24 -7.11 16.67
C SER A 288 0.13 -7.31 18.18
N VAL A 289 0.55 -6.32 18.98
CA VAL A 289 0.54 -6.39 20.46
C VAL A 289 -0.74 -5.78 21.03
N ASP A 290 -1.14 -4.60 20.55
CA ASP A 290 -2.22 -3.80 21.12
C ASP A 290 -3.54 -3.88 20.32
N GLY A 291 -3.50 -4.40 19.08
CA GLY A 291 -4.62 -4.36 18.14
C GLY A 291 -5.79 -5.26 18.49
N GLU A 292 -5.56 -6.44 19.09
CA GLU A 292 -6.64 -7.36 19.46
C GLU A 292 -7.61 -6.74 20.49
N ASN A 293 -7.07 -6.06 21.49
CA ASN A 293 -7.84 -5.39 22.53
C ASN A 293 -8.69 -4.24 21.98
N VAL A 294 -8.16 -3.47 21.02
CA VAL A 294 -8.89 -2.36 20.39
C VAL A 294 -9.92 -2.86 19.38
N ASN A 295 -9.58 -3.88 18.58
CA ASN A 295 -10.49 -4.47 17.60
C ASN A 295 -11.75 -5.05 18.29
N TRP A 296 -11.59 -5.71 19.45
CA TRP A 296 -12.71 -6.18 20.25
C TRP A 296 -13.65 -5.04 20.69
N ILE A 297 -13.11 -3.88 21.10
CA ILE A 297 -13.91 -2.71 21.50
C ILE A 297 -14.70 -2.15 20.31
N LEU A 298 -14.03 -2.00 19.15
CA LEU A 298 -14.60 -1.41 17.95
C LEU A 298 -15.72 -2.27 17.33
N HIS A 299 -15.57 -3.60 17.36
CA HIS A 299 -16.52 -4.52 16.72
C HIS A 299 -17.80 -4.73 17.55
N ASN A 300 -17.77 -4.52 18.87
CA ASN A 300 -18.90 -4.85 19.74
C ASN A 300 -19.87 -3.68 20.04
N SER A 301 -19.60 -2.42 19.63
CA SER A 301 -20.23 -1.30 20.35
C SER A 301 -20.58 -0.01 19.58
N LYS A 302 -20.80 -0.01 18.25
CA LYS A 302 -21.26 1.21 17.55
C LYS A 302 -22.79 1.32 17.49
N THR A 303 -23.31 2.41 18.06
CA THR A 303 -24.75 2.73 18.08
C THR A 303 -25.00 4.15 17.56
N CYS A 304 -26.20 4.41 17.04
CA CYS A 304 -26.60 5.74 16.59
C CYS A 304 -26.43 6.77 17.71
N PRO A 305 -25.72 7.89 17.50
CA PRO A 305 -25.53 8.91 18.54
C PRO A 305 -26.86 9.50 19.04
N LYS A 306 -27.87 9.63 18.16
CA LYS A 306 -29.19 10.20 18.46
C LYS A 306 -30.19 9.19 19.06
N CYS A 307 -30.39 8.03 18.43
CA CYS A 307 -31.42 7.07 18.84
C CYS A 307 -30.89 5.79 19.53
N LYS A 308 -29.56 5.64 19.65
CA LYS A 308 -28.87 4.50 20.28
C LYS A 308 -29.15 3.12 19.68
N ARG A 309 -29.82 3.03 18.52
CA ARG A 309 -29.97 1.77 17.79
C ARG A 309 -28.60 1.28 17.29
N PRO A 310 -28.30 -0.03 17.37
CA PRO A 310 -27.12 -0.60 16.73
C PRO A 310 -27.11 -0.29 15.23
N ILE A 311 -25.95 0.09 14.69
CA ILE A 311 -25.78 0.38 13.26
C ILE A 311 -24.61 -0.45 12.74
N GLU A 312 -24.87 -1.17 11.65
CA GLU A 312 -23.86 -1.87 10.87
C GLU A 312 -23.40 -0.98 9.71
N LYS A 313 -22.08 -0.95 9.45
CA LYS A 313 -21.52 -0.19 8.33
C LYS A 313 -21.56 -1.07 7.07
N ASN A 314 -22.42 -0.71 6.13
CA ASN A 314 -22.59 -1.41 4.85
C ASN A 314 -22.11 -0.61 3.62
N GLN A 315 -21.58 0.59 3.84
CA GLN A 315 -21.14 1.55 2.81
C GLN A 315 -19.71 2.04 3.08
N GLY A 316 -19.02 2.45 2.01
CA GLY A 316 -17.61 2.87 2.02
C GLY A 316 -17.40 4.31 2.52
N CYS A 317 -18.37 5.21 2.34
CA CYS A 317 -18.30 6.60 2.81
C CYS A 317 -18.43 6.70 4.36
N MET A 318 -17.72 7.65 4.98
CA MET A 318 -17.82 7.91 6.43
C MET A 318 -19.07 8.68 6.82
N HIS A 319 -19.80 9.23 5.83
CA HIS A 319 -21.08 9.88 6.01
C HIS A 319 -22.22 8.85 6.15
N MET A 320 -22.67 8.62 7.37
CA MET A 320 -23.76 7.71 7.65
C MET A 320 -25.07 8.45 7.91
N THR A 321 -26.16 7.88 7.40
CA THR A 321 -27.52 8.31 7.66
C THR A 321 -28.24 7.19 8.40
N CYS A 322 -28.71 7.45 9.63
CA CYS A 322 -29.41 6.44 10.42
C CYS A 322 -30.73 6.04 9.74
N THR A 323 -31.08 4.75 9.76
CA THR A 323 -32.30 4.26 9.12
C THR A 323 -33.57 4.88 9.72
N PRO A 324 -34.64 5.05 8.92
CA PRO A 324 -35.92 5.57 9.40
C PRO A 324 -36.46 4.80 10.63
N PRO A 325 -37.13 5.49 11.57
CA PRO A 325 -37.61 6.87 11.50
C PRO A 325 -36.58 7.93 11.99
N CYS A 326 -35.32 7.56 12.24
CA CYS A 326 -34.36 8.49 12.87
C CYS A 326 -33.74 9.50 11.88
N SER A 327 -33.39 9.05 10.67
CA SER A 327 -32.81 9.82 9.56
C SER A 327 -31.65 10.77 9.92
N TYR A 328 -30.98 10.53 11.05
CA TYR A 328 -29.91 11.40 11.54
C TYR A 328 -28.60 11.14 10.79
N GLU A 329 -27.96 12.22 10.33
CA GLU A 329 -26.69 12.19 9.60
C GLU A 329 -25.51 12.48 10.52
N PHE A 330 -24.51 11.59 10.50
CA PHE A 330 -23.36 11.66 11.40
C PHE A 330 -22.11 11.02 10.78
N CYS A 331 -20.94 11.32 11.36
CA CYS A 331 -19.66 10.72 10.96
C CYS A 331 -19.44 9.38 11.68
N TRP A 332 -19.06 8.33 10.95
CA TRP A 332 -18.81 6.99 11.51
C TRP A 332 -17.64 6.93 12.52
N LEU A 333 -16.66 7.82 12.37
CA LEU A 333 -15.46 7.84 13.20
C LEU A 333 -15.71 8.54 14.55
N CYS A 334 -16.20 9.78 14.52
CA CYS A 334 -16.34 10.58 15.75
C CYS A 334 -17.76 10.58 16.34
N LEU A 335 -18.75 10.00 15.63
CA LEU A 335 -20.17 9.96 16.02
C LEU A 335 -20.82 11.35 16.22
N ARG A 336 -20.17 12.44 15.78
CA ARG A 336 -20.72 13.81 15.80
C ARG A 336 -21.59 14.05 14.57
N ALA A 337 -22.44 15.08 14.65
CA ALA A 337 -23.33 15.51 13.56
C ALA A 337 -22.54 15.72 12.26
N TRP A 338 -23.07 15.28 11.12
CA TRP A 338 -22.40 15.51 9.85
C TRP A 338 -22.32 17.02 9.52
N SER A 339 -23.33 17.79 9.92
CA SER A 339 -23.36 19.25 9.77
C SER A 339 -22.19 19.98 10.45
N SER A 340 -21.57 19.39 11.49
CA SER A 340 -20.40 19.98 12.14
C SER A 340 -19.09 19.72 11.40
N HIS A 341 -19.10 18.98 10.29
CA HIS A 341 -17.94 18.69 9.43
C HIS A 341 -17.84 19.69 8.26
N GLY A 342 -18.28 20.94 8.46
CA GLY A 342 -18.24 22.03 7.49
C GLY A 342 -17.23 23.13 7.86
N VAL A 343 -16.88 23.98 6.88
CA VAL A 343 -15.84 25.04 6.97
C VAL A 343 -16.07 26.00 8.17
N ALA A 344 -17.31 26.19 8.61
CA ALA A 344 -17.68 27.17 9.64
C ALA A 344 -17.51 26.70 11.11
N THR A 345 -17.34 25.40 11.38
CA THR A 345 -17.29 24.84 12.74
C THR A 345 -15.93 24.23 13.11
N GLY A 346 -14.88 24.58 12.36
CA GLY A 346 -13.60 23.88 12.44
C GLY A 346 -13.60 22.55 11.69
N GLY A 347 -14.52 22.35 10.73
CA GLY A 347 -14.45 21.35 9.66
C GLY A 347 -14.14 19.90 10.03
N PHE A 348 -13.69 19.17 9.02
CA PHE A 348 -13.10 17.83 9.16
C PHE A 348 -11.89 17.82 10.14
N TYR A 349 -11.27 18.98 10.37
CA TYR A 349 -10.13 19.18 11.28
C TYR A 349 -10.41 18.77 12.71
N SER A 350 -11.62 18.97 13.21
CA SER A 350 -11.93 18.59 14.59
C SER A 350 -12.21 17.09 14.77
N CYS A 351 -12.18 16.31 13.67
CA CYS A 351 -12.39 14.86 13.68
C CYS A 351 -11.07 14.06 13.61
N ASN A 352 -10.00 14.59 13.02
CA ASN A 352 -8.70 13.90 12.92
C ASN A 352 -7.71 14.25 14.03
N VAL A 353 -7.84 15.42 14.66
CA VAL A 353 -6.99 15.89 15.78
C VAL A 353 -7.17 15.02 17.04
N TYR A 354 -6.06 14.70 17.72
CA TYR A 354 -6.05 14.09 19.05
C TYR A 354 -5.85 15.18 20.13
N GLU A 355 -6.92 15.57 20.83
CA GLU A 355 -6.88 16.58 21.90
C GLU A 355 -6.46 15.96 23.24
N ALA A 356 -5.17 16.01 23.57
CA ALA A 356 -4.61 15.47 24.84
C ALA A 356 -4.77 16.40 26.07
N GLU A 357 -5.52 17.50 25.96
CA GLU A 357 -5.53 18.57 26.98
C GLU A 357 -6.86 18.68 27.74
N MET A 358 -7.11 17.78 28.70
CA MET A 358 -7.85 18.12 29.93
C MET A 358 -7.44 17.16 31.06
N GLN A 359 -6.88 17.73 32.14
CA GLN A 359 -6.57 17.13 33.46
C GLN A 359 -5.13 16.63 33.68
N LYS A 360 -4.23 17.58 33.96
CA LYS A 360 -3.01 17.32 34.74
C LYS A 360 -3.33 17.46 36.23
N GLY A 361 -3.39 16.34 36.94
CA GLY A 361 -3.35 16.24 38.41
C GLY A 361 -2.19 15.32 38.84
N ASN A 362 -1.55 15.60 39.98
CA ASN A 362 -0.26 15.04 40.40
C ASN A 362 -0.41 13.83 41.35
N VAL A 363 0.09 12.64 40.98
CA VAL A 363 0.82 11.67 41.85
C VAL A 363 1.50 10.56 41.02
N ASP A 364 2.71 10.16 41.42
CA ASP A 364 3.72 9.37 40.69
C ASP A 364 3.35 7.89 40.31
N ALA A 365 2.18 7.41 40.75
CA ALA A 365 1.59 6.13 40.32
C ALA A 365 0.34 6.32 39.45
N GLU A 366 -0.41 7.40 39.69
CA GLU A 366 -1.53 7.85 38.86
C GLU A 366 -1.01 8.38 37.53
N MET A 367 0.13 9.08 37.53
CA MET A 367 0.83 9.53 36.32
C MET A 367 1.20 8.36 35.39
N ARG A 368 1.65 7.22 35.93
CA ARG A 368 1.93 6.03 35.11
C ARG A 368 0.67 5.36 34.57
N ARG A 369 -0.42 5.32 35.37
CA ARG A 369 -1.73 4.82 34.91
C ARG A 369 -2.36 5.75 33.87
N GLU A 370 -2.26 7.05 34.07
CA GLU A 370 -2.76 8.08 33.14
C GLU A 370 -1.90 8.14 31.89
N MET A 371 -0.58 7.96 31.97
CA MET A 371 0.28 7.81 30.79
C MET A 371 -0.05 6.54 30.01
N ALA A 372 -0.32 5.42 30.70
CA ALA A 372 -0.74 4.18 30.05
C ALA A 372 -2.13 4.34 29.39
N LYS A 373 -3.06 5.01 30.06
CA LYS A 373 -4.39 5.34 29.54
C LYS A 373 -4.33 6.29 28.36
N ASN A 374 -3.59 7.41 28.45
CA ASN A 374 -3.40 8.36 27.36
C ASN A 374 -2.67 7.71 26.17
N SER A 375 -1.68 6.85 26.43
CA SER A 375 -0.99 6.09 25.38
C SER A 375 -1.96 5.12 24.66
N PHE A 376 -2.83 4.46 25.42
CA PHE A 376 -3.87 3.58 24.88
C PHE A 376 -4.96 4.33 24.12
N GLU A 377 -5.43 5.47 24.63
CA GLU A 377 -6.42 6.33 23.98
C GLU A 377 -5.87 6.93 22.68
N LYS A 378 -4.63 7.43 22.69
CA LYS A 378 -3.93 7.88 21.49
C LYS A 378 -3.86 6.73 20.48
N TYR A 379 -3.39 5.56 20.90
CA TYR A 379 -3.33 4.41 20.00
C TYR A 379 -4.71 4.05 19.42
N THR A 380 -5.74 4.00 20.26
CA THR A 380 -7.13 3.71 19.83
C THR A 380 -7.61 4.70 18.78
N HIS A 381 -7.38 6.01 18.99
CA HIS A 381 -7.75 7.07 18.05
C HIS A 381 -7.14 6.88 16.66
N TYR A 382 -5.83 6.63 16.60
CA TYR A 382 -5.12 6.45 15.34
C TYR A 382 -5.43 5.08 14.71
N TYR A 383 -5.54 4.02 15.51
CA TYR A 383 -5.85 2.67 15.04
C TYR A 383 -7.24 2.58 14.42
N GLU A 384 -8.26 3.16 15.05
CA GLU A 384 -9.63 3.15 14.52
C GLU A 384 -9.70 3.79 13.13
N ARG A 385 -8.99 4.91 12.92
CA ARG A 385 -8.98 5.63 11.64
C ARG A 385 -8.14 4.93 10.59
N TRP A 386 -7.02 4.32 10.99
CA TRP A 386 -6.23 3.43 10.14
C TRP A 386 -7.06 2.23 9.65
N ALA A 387 -7.72 1.52 10.56
CA ALA A 387 -8.55 0.35 10.25
C ALA A 387 -9.79 0.73 9.42
N SER A 388 -10.47 1.82 9.77
CA SER A 388 -11.64 2.29 9.04
C SER A 388 -11.32 2.68 7.59
N ASN A 389 -10.16 3.31 7.34
CA ASN A 389 -9.71 3.59 5.97
C ASN A 389 -9.37 2.31 5.20
N GLN A 390 -8.81 1.28 5.86
CA GLN A 390 -8.61 -0.03 5.24
C GLN A 390 -9.95 -0.67 4.84
N SER A 391 -10.91 -0.79 5.75
CA SER A 391 -12.21 -1.38 5.44
C SER A 391 -12.98 -0.58 4.38
N SER A 392 -12.91 0.75 4.42
CA SER A 392 -13.53 1.58 3.37
C SER A 392 -12.82 1.47 2.02
N ARG A 393 -11.54 1.11 1.98
CA ARG A 393 -10.83 0.82 0.73
C ARG A 393 -11.25 -0.52 0.15
N GLU A 394 -11.34 -1.55 0.99
CA GLU A 394 -11.85 -2.87 0.58
C GLU A 394 -13.27 -2.73 0.01
N LYS A 395 -14.12 -1.96 0.68
CA LYS A 395 -15.47 -1.68 0.18
C LYS A 395 -15.46 -0.93 -1.17
N ALA A 396 -14.61 0.07 -1.33
CA ALA A 396 -14.46 0.79 -2.59
C ALA A 396 -13.93 -0.11 -3.73
N LEU A 397 -13.08 -1.10 -3.43
CA LEU A 397 -12.63 -2.11 -4.40
C LEU A 397 -13.77 -3.04 -4.82
N GLU A 398 -14.59 -3.52 -3.88
CA GLU A 398 -15.79 -4.29 -4.19
C GLU A 398 -16.77 -3.51 -5.06
N ASP A 399 -16.99 -2.23 -4.73
CA ASP A 399 -17.89 -1.36 -5.46
C ASP A 399 -17.34 -1.03 -6.85
N LEU A 400 -16.03 -0.81 -7.00
CA LEU A 400 -15.37 -0.71 -8.30
C LEU A 400 -15.58 -1.98 -9.14
N ASN A 401 -15.31 -3.16 -8.58
CA ASN A 401 -15.50 -4.42 -9.30
C ASN A 401 -16.95 -4.61 -9.75
N ARG A 402 -17.93 -4.31 -8.87
CA ARG A 402 -19.36 -4.34 -9.22
C ARG A 402 -19.70 -3.31 -10.30
N MET A 403 -19.08 -2.14 -10.25
CA MET A 403 -19.26 -1.12 -11.28
C MET A 403 -18.74 -1.59 -12.64
N GLU A 404 -17.58 -2.26 -12.69
CA GLU A 404 -17.00 -2.77 -13.92
C GLU A 404 -17.75 -3.98 -14.49
N SER A 405 -18.23 -4.89 -13.64
CA SER A 405 -18.87 -6.14 -14.08
C SER A 405 -20.35 -6.01 -14.42
N GLU A 406 -21.11 -5.19 -13.67
CA GLU A 406 -22.58 -5.20 -13.74
C GLU A 406 -23.19 -3.85 -14.12
N ASN A 407 -22.66 -2.76 -13.56
CA ASN A 407 -23.34 -1.46 -13.67
C ASN A 407 -22.88 -0.67 -14.90
N MET A 408 -21.68 -0.90 -15.41
CA MET A 408 -21.15 -0.19 -16.58
C MET A 408 -22.01 -0.42 -17.83
N GLU A 409 -22.40 -1.66 -18.11
CA GLU A 409 -23.27 -1.98 -19.26
C GLU A 409 -24.68 -1.41 -19.09
N LYS A 410 -25.26 -1.54 -17.89
CA LYS A 410 -26.57 -0.96 -17.56
C LYS A 410 -26.57 0.56 -17.75
N LEU A 411 -25.53 1.23 -17.24
CA LEU A 411 -25.42 2.68 -17.33
C LEU A 411 -25.24 3.14 -18.79
N CYS A 412 -24.47 2.43 -19.60
CA CYS A 412 -24.38 2.66 -21.05
C CYS A 412 -25.75 2.59 -21.72
N ASN A 413 -26.54 1.56 -21.40
CA ASN A 413 -27.86 1.34 -22.00
C ASN A 413 -28.89 2.38 -21.55
N VAL A 414 -28.96 2.67 -20.25
CA VAL A 414 -29.94 3.62 -19.67
C VAL A 414 -29.63 5.04 -20.09
N GLN A 415 -28.35 5.45 -20.04
CA GLN A 415 -27.95 6.83 -20.33
C GLN A 415 -27.61 7.06 -21.81
N CYS A 416 -27.71 6.03 -22.66
CA CYS A 416 -27.37 6.10 -24.08
C CYS A 416 -25.93 6.61 -24.34
N THR A 417 -24.96 6.12 -23.57
CA THR A 417 -23.55 6.54 -23.66
C THR A 417 -22.62 5.39 -24.04
N THR A 418 -21.37 5.72 -24.41
CA THR A 418 -20.36 4.72 -24.78
C THR A 418 -19.43 4.38 -23.61
N MET A 419 -18.85 3.18 -23.62
CA MET A 419 -17.89 2.72 -22.59
C MET A 419 -16.70 3.68 -22.41
N SER A 420 -16.23 4.32 -23.47
CA SER A 420 -15.14 5.29 -23.41
C SER A 420 -15.51 6.55 -22.63
N GLN A 421 -16.79 6.94 -22.65
CA GLN A 421 -17.32 8.10 -21.95
C GLN A 421 -17.57 7.87 -20.46
N LEU A 422 -17.52 6.61 -19.99
CA LEU A 422 -17.69 6.22 -18.60
C LEU A 422 -16.37 5.98 -17.85
N LYS A 423 -15.22 6.12 -18.53
CA LYS A 423 -13.89 5.96 -17.90
C LYS A 423 -13.70 6.85 -16.67
N CYS A 424 -14.32 8.04 -16.65
CA CYS A 424 -14.27 8.94 -15.50
C CYS A 424 -14.80 8.31 -14.20
N ILE A 425 -15.73 7.34 -14.30
CA ILE A 425 -16.28 6.62 -13.14
C ILE A 425 -15.23 5.65 -12.58
N THR A 426 -14.60 4.86 -13.45
CA THR A 426 -13.50 3.96 -13.06
C THR A 426 -12.32 4.75 -12.47
N GLU A 427 -11.95 5.88 -13.10
CA GLU A 427 -10.91 6.77 -12.60
C GLU A 427 -11.25 7.35 -11.22
N ALA A 428 -12.49 7.76 -10.99
CA ALA A 428 -12.94 8.24 -9.68
C ALA A 428 -12.82 7.15 -8.60
N TRP A 429 -13.25 5.92 -8.88
CA TRP A 429 -13.14 4.80 -7.94
C TRP A 429 -11.69 4.41 -7.66
N LEU A 430 -10.84 4.34 -8.68
CA LEU A 430 -9.41 4.10 -8.51
C LEU A 430 -8.76 5.20 -7.66
N GLN A 431 -9.14 6.47 -7.88
CA GLN A 431 -8.67 7.59 -7.06
C GLN A 431 -9.14 7.45 -5.60
N ILE A 432 -10.40 7.05 -5.35
CA ILE A 432 -10.92 6.81 -4.00
C ILE A 432 -10.12 5.70 -3.30
N VAL A 433 -9.88 4.57 -3.97
CA VAL A 433 -9.11 3.44 -3.45
C VAL A 433 -7.70 3.90 -3.05
N GLU A 434 -7.04 4.66 -3.92
CA GLU A 434 -5.69 5.17 -3.66
C GLU A 434 -5.66 6.19 -2.51
N CYS A 435 -6.62 7.12 -2.48
CA CYS A 435 -6.76 8.09 -1.40
C CYS A 435 -6.98 7.40 -0.04
N ARG A 436 -7.80 6.35 0.02
CA ARG A 436 -7.99 5.56 1.26
C ARG A 436 -6.71 4.88 1.72
N ARG A 437 -5.89 4.35 0.79
CA ARG A 437 -4.57 3.79 1.10
C ARG A 437 -3.65 4.84 1.72
N VAL A 438 -3.55 6.02 1.09
CA VAL A 438 -2.71 7.11 1.60
C VAL A 438 -3.17 7.58 2.98
N LEU A 439 -4.49 7.78 3.18
CA LEU A 439 -5.01 8.20 4.49
C LEU A 439 -4.72 7.18 5.59
N LYS A 440 -4.95 5.89 5.31
CA LYS A 440 -4.59 4.81 6.23
C LYS A 440 -3.16 5.00 6.75
N TRP A 441 -2.21 5.18 5.86
CA TRP A 441 -0.80 5.37 6.27
C TRP A 441 -0.53 6.72 6.93
N THR A 442 -1.21 7.80 6.55
CA THR A 442 -1.07 9.10 7.23
C THR A 442 -1.43 9.03 8.71
N TYR A 443 -2.36 8.16 9.12
CA TYR A 443 -2.66 7.95 10.54
C TYR A 443 -1.54 7.23 11.29
N ALA A 444 -0.83 6.29 10.65
CA ALA A 444 0.37 5.71 11.23
C ALA A 444 1.47 6.77 11.38
N TYR A 445 1.64 7.64 10.38
CA TYR A 445 2.57 8.78 10.45
C TYR A 445 2.22 9.74 11.60
N GLY A 446 0.96 10.18 11.70
CA GLY A 446 0.50 11.10 12.74
C GLY A 446 0.67 10.55 14.16
N TYR A 447 0.54 9.24 14.36
CA TYR A 447 0.78 8.62 15.67
C TYR A 447 2.24 8.81 16.15
N TYR A 448 3.20 8.66 15.23
CA TYR A 448 4.64 8.77 15.51
C TYR A 448 5.19 10.18 15.32
N LEU A 449 4.38 11.15 14.87
CA LEU A 449 4.79 12.54 14.77
C LEU A 449 5.11 13.09 16.18
N PRO A 450 6.29 13.69 16.41
CA PRO A 450 6.68 14.09 17.75
C PRO A 450 5.81 15.24 18.31
N GLU A 451 5.25 15.06 19.51
CA GLU A 451 4.33 16.03 20.15
C GLU A 451 4.96 17.40 20.48
N HIS A 452 6.29 17.47 20.50
CA HIS A 452 7.00 18.73 20.72
C HIS A 452 7.02 19.63 19.48
N GLU A 453 6.78 19.08 18.28
CA GLU A 453 6.77 19.81 17.00
C GLU A 453 5.36 20.34 16.66
N LYS A 454 4.75 21.09 17.58
CA LYS A 454 3.34 21.53 17.47
C LYS A 454 2.96 22.15 16.13
N THR A 455 3.83 22.96 15.52
CA THR A 455 3.55 23.62 14.23
C THR A 455 3.49 22.61 13.08
N LYS A 456 4.36 21.58 13.08
CA LYS A 456 4.31 20.50 12.10
C LYS A 456 3.07 19.63 12.32
N THR A 457 2.70 19.35 13.57
CA THR A 457 1.43 18.65 13.89
C THR A 457 0.23 19.40 13.34
N GLN A 458 0.12 20.71 13.60
CA GLN A 458 -0.98 21.53 13.10
C GLN A 458 -1.03 21.59 11.57
N PHE A 459 0.13 21.71 10.91
CA PHE A 459 0.20 21.72 9.45
C PHE A 459 -0.14 20.34 8.83
N PHE A 460 0.30 19.26 9.45
CA PHE A 460 -0.05 17.89 9.07
C PHE A 460 -1.56 17.66 9.20
N GLU A 461 -2.14 17.97 10.36
CA GLU A 461 -3.58 17.85 10.63
C GLU A 461 -4.38 18.71 9.64
N TYR A 462 -3.82 19.87 9.25
CA TYR A 462 -4.39 20.73 8.22
C TYR A 462 -4.49 20.04 6.87
N LEU A 463 -3.35 19.57 6.34
CA LEU A 463 -3.33 18.91 5.04
C LEU A 463 -4.15 17.63 5.01
N GLN A 464 -4.12 16.86 6.11
CA GLN A 464 -4.89 15.63 6.24
C GLN A 464 -6.39 15.95 6.21
N GLY A 465 -6.85 16.95 6.96
CA GLY A 465 -8.26 17.33 7.02
C GLY A 465 -8.82 17.79 5.66
N GLU A 466 -8.05 18.56 4.89
CA GLU A 466 -8.44 18.96 3.52
C GLU A 466 -8.55 17.76 2.57
N ALA A 467 -7.57 16.85 2.63
CA ALA A 467 -7.58 15.63 1.82
C ALA A 467 -8.77 14.72 2.16
N GLU A 468 -9.08 14.56 3.45
CA GLU A 468 -10.21 13.76 3.89
C GLU A 468 -11.56 14.38 3.49
N ALA A 469 -11.71 15.69 3.63
CA ALA A 469 -12.92 16.38 3.18
C ALA A 469 -13.14 16.25 1.66
N GLY A 470 -12.07 16.37 0.87
CA GLY A 470 -12.09 16.12 -0.57
C GLY A 470 -12.52 14.67 -0.89
N LEU A 471 -11.89 13.70 -0.24
CA LEU A 471 -12.19 12.28 -0.43
C LEU A 471 -13.63 11.93 -0.11
N GLU A 472 -14.18 12.38 1.03
CA GLU A 472 -15.56 12.04 1.39
C GLU A 472 -16.58 12.65 0.42
N ARG A 473 -16.31 13.84 -0.15
CA ARG A 473 -17.16 14.43 -1.20
C ARG A 473 -17.12 13.60 -2.48
N LEU A 474 -15.93 13.20 -2.92
CA LEU A 474 -15.75 12.35 -4.09
C LEU A 474 -16.41 10.97 -3.89
N HIS A 475 -16.15 10.32 -2.76
CA HIS A 475 -16.69 9.01 -2.43
C HIS A 475 -18.22 9.04 -2.36
N ARG A 476 -18.81 10.04 -1.70
CA ARG A 476 -20.27 10.20 -1.69
C ARG A 476 -20.85 10.39 -3.09
N CYS A 477 -20.19 11.15 -3.96
CA CYS A 477 -20.63 11.37 -5.34
C CYS A 477 -20.61 10.05 -6.13
N ALA A 478 -19.53 9.28 -6.02
CA ALA A 478 -19.37 7.99 -6.69
C ALA A 478 -20.29 6.89 -6.13
N GLU A 479 -20.57 6.88 -4.82
CA GLU A 479 -21.35 5.82 -4.16
C GLU A 479 -22.86 6.12 -4.15
N LYS A 480 -23.27 7.33 -3.77
CA LYS A 480 -24.69 7.66 -3.53
C LYS A 480 -25.34 8.44 -4.67
N GLU A 481 -24.62 9.38 -5.28
CA GLU A 481 -25.20 10.20 -6.35
C GLU A 481 -25.25 9.43 -7.67
N LEU A 482 -24.25 8.59 -7.94
CA LEU A 482 -24.21 7.72 -9.13
C LEU A 482 -25.38 6.73 -9.18
N ASP A 483 -25.80 6.19 -8.04
CA ASP A 483 -26.85 5.16 -7.94
C ASP A 483 -28.17 5.60 -8.60
N LYS A 484 -28.48 6.90 -8.54
CA LYS A 484 -29.65 7.50 -9.19
C LYS A 484 -29.67 7.30 -10.70
N TYR A 485 -28.51 7.31 -11.34
CA TYR A 485 -28.38 7.17 -12.80
C TYR A 485 -28.33 5.70 -13.22
N VAL A 486 -27.84 4.82 -12.34
CA VAL A 486 -27.81 3.37 -12.55
C VAL A 486 -29.21 2.77 -12.43
N THR A 487 -30.04 3.29 -11.53
CA THR A 487 -31.40 2.80 -11.25
C THR A 487 -32.50 3.54 -12.01
N ALA A 488 -32.15 4.52 -12.85
CA ALA A 488 -33.12 5.29 -13.62
C ALA A 488 -33.83 4.45 -14.69
N ASP A 489 -35.12 4.74 -14.91
CA ASP A 489 -35.94 4.12 -15.96
C ASP A 489 -35.66 4.69 -17.38
N GLY A 490 -34.74 5.65 -17.50
CA GLY A 490 -34.35 6.25 -18.78
C GLY A 490 -33.23 7.29 -18.65
N PRO A 491 -32.78 7.88 -19.78
CA PRO A 491 -31.70 8.87 -19.79
C PRO A 491 -32.10 10.12 -19.01
N LEU A 492 -31.21 10.58 -18.13
CA LEU A 492 -31.39 11.81 -17.37
C LEU A 492 -30.57 12.94 -18.00
N SER A 493 -31.17 14.11 -18.16
CA SER A 493 -30.54 15.25 -18.85
C SER A 493 -29.35 15.84 -18.09
N ASP A 494 -29.28 15.65 -16.78
CA ASP A 494 -28.23 16.13 -15.89
C ASP A 494 -27.06 15.12 -15.74
N PHE A 495 -27.07 14.00 -16.48
CA PHE A 495 -26.01 13.00 -16.40
C PHE A 495 -24.64 13.57 -16.82
N ASP A 496 -24.61 14.46 -17.81
CA ASP A 496 -23.38 15.11 -18.26
C ASP A 496 -22.82 16.10 -17.23
N ASP A 497 -23.71 16.81 -16.53
CA ASP A 497 -23.34 17.67 -15.42
C ASP A 497 -22.78 16.85 -14.25
N PHE A 498 -23.39 15.69 -13.97
CA PHE A 498 -22.87 14.74 -12.99
C PHE A 498 -21.48 14.23 -13.36
N ARG A 499 -21.24 13.83 -14.62
CA ARG A 499 -19.91 13.38 -15.07
C ARG A 499 -18.86 14.48 -14.96
N THR A 500 -19.23 15.71 -15.28
CA THR A 500 -18.35 16.89 -15.14
C THR A 500 -18.02 17.13 -13.67
N LYS A 501 -19.03 17.08 -12.79
CA LYS A 501 -18.86 17.17 -11.33
C LYS A 501 -17.95 16.07 -10.79
N LEU A 502 -18.17 14.82 -11.19
CA LEU A 502 -17.37 13.67 -10.75
C LEU A 502 -15.91 13.85 -11.16
N THR A 503 -15.66 14.21 -12.42
CA THR A 503 -14.30 14.46 -12.95
C THR A 503 -13.61 15.60 -12.19
N GLY A 504 -14.32 16.70 -11.94
CA GLY A 504 -13.81 17.83 -11.17
C GLY A 504 -13.45 17.43 -9.73
N LEU A 505 -14.33 16.69 -9.04
CA LEU A 505 -14.06 16.17 -7.70
C LEU A 505 -12.86 15.22 -7.67
N THR A 506 -12.72 14.35 -8.67
CA THR A 506 -11.57 13.44 -8.81
C THR A 506 -10.27 14.22 -8.92
N SER A 507 -10.22 15.24 -9.79
CA SER A 507 -9.03 16.08 -9.98
C SER A 507 -8.68 16.88 -8.73
N VAL A 508 -9.66 17.52 -8.09
CA VAL A 508 -9.43 18.33 -6.87
C VAL A 508 -8.96 17.45 -5.72
N THR A 509 -9.57 16.27 -5.54
CA THR A 509 -9.16 15.30 -4.52
C THR A 509 -7.72 14.84 -4.76
N LYS A 510 -7.38 14.50 -6.00
CA LYS A 510 -6.01 14.14 -6.37
C LYS A 510 -4.99 15.21 -5.95
N THR A 511 -5.28 16.49 -6.24
CA THR A 511 -4.40 17.62 -5.85
C THR A 511 -4.20 17.71 -4.33
N TYR A 512 -5.26 17.56 -3.54
CA TYR A 512 -5.14 17.56 -2.07
C TYR A 512 -4.21 16.45 -1.57
N PHE A 513 -4.32 15.25 -2.16
CA PHE A 513 -3.48 14.11 -1.81
C PHE A 513 -2.03 14.27 -2.28
N GLU A 514 -1.79 14.83 -3.47
CA GLU A 514 -0.44 15.13 -3.96
C GLU A 514 0.27 16.14 -3.05
N ASN A 515 -0.46 17.17 -2.60
CA ASN A 515 0.06 18.15 -1.65
C ASN A 515 0.39 17.51 -0.29
N LEU A 516 -0.51 16.67 0.23
CA LEU A 516 -0.29 15.93 1.47
C LEU A 516 0.94 15.03 1.37
N VAL A 517 1.00 14.17 0.33
CA VAL A 517 2.12 13.25 0.10
C VAL A 517 3.44 14.00 0.02
N ARG A 518 3.53 15.07 -0.79
CA ARG A 518 4.75 15.88 -0.93
C ARG A 518 5.18 16.50 0.39
N ALA A 519 4.24 17.02 1.19
CA ALA A 519 4.56 17.61 2.48
C ALA A 519 5.10 16.59 3.48
N LEU A 520 4.53 15.37 3.51
CA LEU A 520 4.99 14.29 4.38
C LEU A 520 6.38 13.77 3.97
N GLU A 521 6.62 13.60 2.67
CA GLU A 521 7.92 13.15 2.14
C GLU A 521 9.05 14.15 2.41
N ASN A 522 8.74 15.44 2.39
CA ASN A 522 9.67 16.51 2.76
C ASN A 522 9.74 16.75 4.28
N GLY A 523 9.20 15.85 5.12
CA GLY A 523 9.28 15.98 6.58
C GLY A 523 8.60 17.22 7.16
N LEU A 524 7.62 17.77 6.44
CA LEU A 524 6.88 19.00 6.79
C LEU A 524 7.79 20.24 6.91
N GLU A 525 8.87 20.30 6.12
CA GLU A 525 9.84 21.41 6.11
C GLU A 525 9.24 22.77 5.72
N ASP A 526 8.12 22.80 5.01
CA ASP A 526 7.42 24.04 4.59
C ASP A 526 7.03 24.94 5.77
N VAL A 527 6.93 24.36 6.97
CA VAL A 527 6.65 25.05 8.23
C VAL A 527 7.87 25.84 8.74
N ASN A 528 9.09 25.43 8.39
CA ASN A 528 10.31 26.16 8.74
C ASN A 528 10.54 27.38 7.82
N SER A 529 10.03 27.31 6.58
CA SER A 529 10.22 28.34 5.55
C SER A 529 9.25 29.53 5.69
N THR A 530 8.15 29.39 6.45
CA THR A 530 7.11 30.43 6.58
C THR A 530 7.29 31.40 7.76
N ALA A 531 8.44 31.37 8.45
CA ALA A 531 8.79 32.40 9.43
C ALA A 531 9.35 33.70 8.81
N CYS A 532 9.41 33.83 7.47
CA CYS A 532 9.73 35.10 6.83
C CYS A 532 9.00 35.27 5.49
N ASN A 533 8.19 36.33 5.42
CA ASN A 533 7.59 36.93 4.21
C ASN A 533 6.40 36.19 3.56
N LYS A 534 5.19 36.54 4.01
CA LYS A 534 4.14 37.21 3.21
C LYS A 534 2.88 37.41 4.04
N ILE A 535 2.79 38.54 4.75
CA ILE A 535 1.51 39.16 5.10
C ILE A 535 1.50 40.50 4.38
N VAL A 536 0.78 40.56 3.26
CA VAL A 536 0.39 41.82 2.63
C VAL A 536 -0.86 42.29 3.36
N SER A 537 -0.72 43.30 4.21
CA SER A 537 -1.85 43.95 4.88
C SER A 537 -2.65 44.82 3.91
N PRO A 538 -4.00 44.81 3.93
CA PRO A 538 -4.80 45.82 3.24
C PRO A 538 -4.74 47.15 4.00
N ARG A 539 -4.59 48.25 3.25
CA ARG A 539 -4.62 49.63 3.77
C ARG A 539 -6.04 50.06 4.16
N SER A 540 -6.21 50.58 5.36
CA SER A 540 -7.39 51.37 5.76
C SER A 540 -7.25 52.85 5.36
N PRO A 541 -8.35 53.57 5.07
CA PRO A 541 -8.31 54.94 4.57
C PRO A 541 -8.08 55.97 5.67
N ALA A 542 -7.42 57.07 5.28
CA ALA A 542 -6.97 58.15 6.14
C ALA A 542 -8.11 59.05 6.66
N SER A 543 -7.95 59.58 7.88
CA SER A 543 -8.57 60.82 8.33
C SER A 543 -7.50 61.78 8.89
N PRO A 544 -7.67 63.11 8.78
CA PRO A 544 -6.55 64.04 8.77
C PRO A 544 -6.35 64.86 10.05
N ARG A 545 -5.06 65.18 10.33
CA ARG A 545 -4.52 66.44 10.93
C ARG A 545 -4.83 66.71 12.42
N SER A 546 -3.97 67.25 13.31
CA SER A 546 -2.57 67.73 13.39
C SER A 546 -2.23 67.95 14.92
N PRO A 547 -1.26 68.77 15.39
CA PRO A 547 0.01 68.29 15.94
C PRO A 547 0.42 68.86 17.33
N THR A 548 1.20 68.13 18.12
CA THR A 548 2.16 68.65 19.12
C THR A 548 3.16 67.52 19.40
N GLY A 549 4.45 67.67 19.68
CA GLY A 549 5.34 68.77 19.98
C GLY A 549 6.61 68.15 20.61
N ARG A 550 7.78 68.52 20.12
CA ARG A 550 9.13 68.10 20.55
C ARG A 550 9.40 68.24 22.06
N ASN A 551 10.25 67.37 22.63
CA ASN A 551 11.64 67.66 23.12
C ASN A 551 12.06 66.87 24.38
N GLY A 552 13.37 66.54 24.44
CA GLY A 552 14.17 66.35 25.68
C GLY A 552 15.07 65.10 25.64
N LYS A 553 16.31 65.14 25.14
CA LYS A 553 17.60 65.41 25.88
C LYS A 553 17.65 64.75 27.28
N GLY A 554 18.64 63.97 27.69
CA GLY A 554 19.96 63.62 27.16
C GLY A 554 20.89 63.15 28.31
N ARG A 555 22.07 62.60 27.93
CA ARG A 555 23.28 62.26 28.73
C ARG A 555 23.16 61.02 29.66
N GLY A 556 24.14 60.11 29.75
CA GLY A 556 25.47 60.01 29.15
C GLY A 556 26.37 59.04 29.94
N SER A 557 27.44 58.57 29.27
CA SER A 557 28.72 58.06 29.84
C SER A 557 28.76 56.58 30.29
N ARG A 558 29.46 55.70 29.53
CA ARG A 558 30.88 55.25 29.65
C ARG A 558 31.11 54.24 30.80
N GLY A 559 31.81 53.12 30.65
CA GLY A 559 32.74 52.70 29.60
C GLY A 559 33.12 51.21 29.67
N LYS A 560 33.94 50.82 28.70
CA LYS A 560 34.54 49.50 28.47
C LYS A 560 35.69 49.23 29.45
N GLU A 561 35.94 47.96 29.78
CA GLU A 561 37.22 47.26 29.56
C GLU A 561 37.14 45.77 30.00
N SER A 562 37.65 44.87 29.16
CA SER A 562 38.09 43.51 29.50
C SER A 562 39.61 43.54 29.76
N PRO A 563 40.27 42.54 30.39
CA PRO A 563 40.70 41.36 29.63
C PRO A 563 41.02 40.04 30.40
N ARG A 564 41.15 38.95 29.61
CA ARG A 564 42.13 37.82 29.64
C ARG A 564 42.15 36.76 30.76
N ALA A 565 41.93 35.52 30.28
CA ALA A 565 42.85 34.37 30.21
C ALA A 565 43.04 33.40 31.40
N GLY A 566 42.98 32.10 31.07
CA GLY A 566 43.96 31.10 31.52
C GLY A 566 43.43 29.75 32.02
N GLY A 567 43.82 28.65 31.34
CA GLY A 567 44.27 27.42 32.00
C GLY A 567 43.38 26.17 31.93
N SER A 568 43.90 25.11 31.30
CA SER A 568 43.59 23.69 31.62
C SER A 568 44.69 23.14 32.56
N PRO A 569 44.47 22.06 33.35
CA PRO A 569 44.78 20.70 32.87
C PRO A 569 44.07 19.48 33.56
N LYS A 570 44.12 18.32 32.86
CA LYS A 570 44.32 16.89 33.24
C LYS A 570 43.43 16.11 34.27
N SER A 571 42.90 14.98 33.75
CA SER A 571 42.84 13.55 34.24
C SER A 571 42.30 13.17 35.63
N VAL A 572 41.41 12.14 35.71
CA VAL A 572 41.63 10.80 36.36
C VAL A 572 40.55 9.79 35.90
N ASP A 573 40.93 8.50 35.81
CA ASP A 573 40.13 7.25 35.72
C ASP A 573 39.02 7.10 36.78
N ASP A 574 37.98 6.30 36.50
CA ASP A 574 37.68 5.05 37.25
C ASP A 574 36.61 4.16 36.58
N THR A 575 36.51 2.95 37.09
CA THR A 575 36.15 1.68 36.46
C THR A 575 34.86 1.09 37.06
N SER A 576 34.25 0.13 36.36
CA SER A 576 33.42 -0.99 36.88
C SER A 576 31.95 -0.72 37.28
N LYS A 577 31.02 -1.22 36.46
CA LYS A 577 30.29 -2.49 36.70
C LYS A 577 29.49 -2.92 35.48
#